data_AF-A0A959XLS5-F1
#
_entry.id   AF-A0A959XLS5-F1
#
_cell.length_a   1.000
_cell.length_b   1.000
_cell.length_c   1.000
_cell.angle_alpha   90.00
_cell.angle_beta   90.00
_cell.angle_gamma   90.00
#
_symmetry.space_group_name_H-M   'P 1'
#
loop_
_entity.id
_entity.type
_entity.pdbx_description
1 polymer ?
#
loop_
_entity_poly.entity_id
_entity_poly.type
_entity_poly.pdbx_seq_one_letter_code
_entity_poly.pdbx_strand_id
1 'polypeptide(L)'
;MTTEELLRQLRQLKRTLEQLGSEFAQGHVDGPLLAEIDRMVDGGLAHDPRLAELCMILEQLRETTLTPRPELYSDGIRHCRHAKAVIEERMAELA
;
A
#
# COMPACT_ATOMS: atom_id res chain seq x y z
N MET A 1 13.83 8.00 -10.06
CA MET A 1 14.21 7.02 -9.03
C MET A 1 15.00 5.89 -9.70
N THR A 2 16.08 5.39 -9.09
CA THR A 2 16.83 4.23 -9.62
C THR A 2 16.04 2.93 -9.38
N THR A 3 16.34 1.87 -10.13
CA THR A 3 15.70 0.55 -9.93
C THR A 3 15.95 0.00 -8.53
N GLU A 4 17.16 0.14 -7.99
CA GLU A 4 17.49 -0.31 -6.63
C GLU A 4 16.71 0.45 -5.55
N GLU A 5 16.58 1.78 -5.70
CA GLU A 5 15.79 2.61 -4.80
C GLU A 5 14.31 2.23 -4.86
N LEU A 6 13.78 2.01 -6.06
CA LEU A 6 12.41 1.56 -6.25
C LEU A 6 12.17 0.20 -5.60
N LEU A 7 13.05 -0.79 -5.81
CA LEU A 7 12.94 -2.11 -5.17
C LEU A 7 12.98 -2.00 -3.63
N ARG A 8 13.80 -1.10 -3.08
CA ARG A 8 13.86 -0.84 -1.64
C ARG A 8 12.54 -0.28 -1.13
N GLN A 9 11.98 0.72 -1.81
CA GLN A 9 10.70 1.32 -1.44
C GLN A 9 9.56 0.30 -1.56
N LEU A 10 9.50 -0.48 -2.63
CA LEU A 10 8.48 -1.53 -2.81
C LEU A 10 8.53 -2.58 -1.69
N ARG A 11 9.73 -3.01 -1.26
CA ARG A 11 9.89 -3.92 -0.11
C ARG A 11 9.43 -3.31 1.21
N GLN A 12 9.61 -2.01 1.41
CA GLN A 12 9.12 -1.33 2.60
C GLN A 12 7.60 -1.22 2.56
N LEU A 13 7.03 -0.76 1.44
CA LEU A 13 5.58 -0.61 1.27
C LEU A 13 4.85 -1.93 1.45
N LYS A 14 5.39 -3.03 0.91
CA LYS A 14 4.84 -4.38 1.11
C LYS A 14 4.70 -4.73 2.59
N ARG A 15 5.72 -4.44 3.40
CA ARG A 15 5.72 -4.72 4.85
C ARG A 15 4.72 -3.84 5.59
N THR A 16 4.62 -2.56 5.24
CA THR A 16 3.64 -1.63 5.82
C THR A 16 2.21 -2.08 5.50
N LEU A 17 1.94 -2.52 4.27
CA LEU A 17 0.64 -3.07 3.87
C LEU A 17 0.32 -4.41 4.56
N GLU A 18 1.33 -5.24 4.84
CA GLU A 18 1.16 -6.46 5.63
C GLU A 18 0.72 -6.17 7.06
N GLN A 19 1.37 -5.19 7.70
CA GLN A 19 1.01 -4.75 9.05
C GLN A 19 -0.40 -4.15 9.06
N LEU A 20 -0.71 -3.25 8.13
CA LEU A 20 -2.03 -2.62 8.04
C LEU A 20 -3.14 -3.65 7.78
N GLY A 21 -2.88 -4.65 6.92
CA GLY A 21 -3.80 -5.76 6.69
C GLY A 21 -4.07 -6.59 7.96
N SER A 22 -3.07 -6.75 8.83
CA SER A 22 -3.23 -7.40 10.14
C SER A 22 -4.09 -6.57 11.09
N GLU A 23 -3.91 -5.25 11.11
CA GLU A 23 -4.73 -4.34 11.94
C GLU A 23 -6.20 -4.39 11.51
N PHE A 24 -6.50 -4.36 10.21
CA PHE A 24 -7.88 -4.52 9.73
C PHE A 24 -8.48 -5.87 10.15
N ALA A 25 -7.70 -6.95 10.14
CA ALA A 25 -8.17 -8.26 10.57
C ALA A 25 -8.50 -8.31 12.07
N GLN A 26 -7.92 -7.41 12.86
CA GLN A 26 -8.23 -7.21 14.28
C GLN A 26 -9.35 -6.19 14.51
N GLY A 27 -9.88 -5.57 13.46
CA GLY A 27 -10.92 -4.55 13.56
C GLY A 27 -10.38 -3.17 13.92
N HIS A 28 -9.11 -2.90 13.63
CA HIS A 28 -8.43 -1.64 13.94
C HIS A 28 -7.93 -0.95 12.67
N VAL A 29 -7.72 0.37 12.78
CA VAL A 29 -7.04 1.17 11.76
C VAL A 29 -5.88 1.89 12.42
N ASP A 30 -4.66 1.54 12.01
CA ASP A 30 -3.45 2.17 12.52
C ASP A 30 -3.11 3.41 11.68
N GLY A 31 -3.35 4.59 12.28
CA GLY A 31 -3.05 5.89 11.66
C GLY A 31 -1.57 6.08 11.31
N PRO A 32 -0.61 5.74 12.19
CA PRO A 32 0.81 5.73 11.84
C PRO A 32 1.18 4.93 10.59
N LEU A 33 0.61 3.74 10.39
CA LEU A 33 0.85 2.94 9.18
C LEU A 33 0.30 3.62 7.93
N LEU A 34 -0.90 4.21 8.00
CA LEU A 34 -1.46 4.99 6.88
C LEU A 34 -0.59 6.20 6.55
N ALA A 35 -0.12 6.93 7.56
CA ALA A 35 0.78 8.06 7.37
C ALA A 35 2.15 7.66 6.80
N GLU A 36 2.61 6.42 7.04
CA GLU A 36 3.79 5.88 6.37
C GLU A 36 3.53 5.60 4.89
N ILE A 37 2.40 4.98 4.55
CA ILE A 37 1.99 4.74 3.16
C ILE A 37 1.90 6.06 2.40
N ASP A 38 1.22 7.07 2.95
CA ASP A 38 1.08 8.39 2.34
C ASP A 38 2.46 9.03 2.08
N ARG A 39 3.36 9.00 3.08
CA ARG A 39 4.73 9.52 2.92
C ARG A 39 5.52 8.83 1.82
N MET A 40 5.32 7.53 1.62
CA MET A 40 5.99 6.79 0.55
C MET A 40 5.40 7.12 -0.82
N VAL A 41 4.08 7.27 -0.91
CA VAL A 41 3.38 7.69 -2.13
C VAL A 41 3.85 9.07 -2.57
N ASP A 42 3.80 10.05 -1.67
CA ASP A 42 4.26 11.43 -1.90
C ASP A 42 5.78 11.51 -2.08
N GLY A 43 6.52 10.58 -1.48
CA GLY A 43 7.98 10.50 -1.51
C GLY A 43 8.58 10.00 -2.83
N GLY A 44 7.74 9.68 -3.83
CA GLY A 44 8.20 9.41 -5.19
C GLY A 44 7.50 8.26 -5.89
N LEU A 45 6.75 7.40 -5.19
CA LEU A 45 6.02 6.30 -5.83
C LEU A 45 4.92 6.83 -6.77
N ALA A 46 4.23 7.91 -6.39
CA ALA A 46 3.19 8.54 -7.21
C ALA A 46 3.69 9.09 -8.55
N HIS A 47 4.99 9.36 -8.66
CA HIS A 47 5.60 9.96 -9.84
C HIS A 47 6.27 8.92 -10.76
N ASP A 48 6.31 7.64 -10.35
CA ASP A 48 6.87 6.58 -11.17
C ASP A 48 5.76 5.93 -12.03
N PRO A 49 5.80 6.09 -13.37
CA PRO A 49 4.73 5.59 -14.23
C PRO A 49 4.60 4.06 -14.19
N ARG A 50 5.63 3.33 -13.75
CA ARG A 50 5.58 1.87 -13.56
C ARG A 50 4.65 1.45 -12.42
N LEU A 51 4.27 2.39 -11.55
CA LEU A 51 3.47 2.15 -10.36
C LEU A 51 2.05 2.72 -10.46
N ALA A 52 1.61 3.18 -11.64
CA ALA A 52 0.31 3.84 -11.79
C ALA A 52 -0.86 3.01 -11.23
N GLU A 53 -0.88 1.70 -11.52
CA GLU A 53 -1.86 0.76 -10.98
C GLU A 53 -1.79 0.64 -9.45
N LEU A 54 -0.57 0.54 -8.90
CA LEU A 54 -0.36 0.48 -7.46
C LEU A 54 -0.89 1.75 -6.77
N CYS A 55 -0.64 2.93 -7.34
CA CYS A 55 -1.14 4.20 -6.82
C CYS A 55 -2.67 4.25 -6.81
N MET A 56 -3.35 3.74 -7.84
CA MET A 56 -4.81 3.66 -7.85
C MET A 56 -5.35 2.77 -6.73
N ILE A 57 -4.71 1.63 -6.45
CA ILE A 57 -5.13 0.73 -5.37
C ILE A 57 -4.89 1.39 -4.00
N LEU A 58 -3.78 2.12 -3.83
CA LEU A 58 -3.48 2.83 -2.59
C LEU A 58 -4.46 3.98 -2.33
N GLU A 59 -4.93 4.68 -3.36
CA GLU A 59 -5.98 5.69 -3.22
C GLU A 59 -7.30 5.06 -2.76
N GLN A 60 -7.70 3.92 -3.33
CA GLN A 60 -8.90 3.18 -2.88
C GLN A 60 -8.78 2.71 -1.43
N LEU A 61 -7.60 2.24 -1.03
CA LEU A 61 -7.30 1.89 0.35
C LEU A 61 -7.46 3.12 1.27
N ARG A 62 -6.89 4.25 0.87
CA ARG A 62 -6.99 5.52 1.60
C ARG A 62 -8.44 5.96 1.78
N GLU A 63 -9.23 5.95 0.72
CA GLU A 63 -10.68 6.25 0.76
C GLU A 63 -11.43 5.38 1.78
N THR A 64 -11.11 4.08 1.82
CA THR A 64 -11.68 3.12 2.79
C THR A 64 -11.33 3.48 4.23
N THR A 65 -10.19 4.14 4.46
CA THR A 65 -9.70 4.49 5.81
C THR A 65 -10.03 5.90 6.28
N LEU A 66 -10.42 6.83 5.38
CA LEU A 66 -10.78 8.20 5.72
C LEU A 66 -12.01 8.31 6.63
N THR A 67 -12.90 7.32 6.59
CA THR A 67 -14.01 7.21 7.53
C THR A 67 -14.09 5.74 7.98
N PRO A 68 -13.39 5.38 9.08
CA PRO A 68 -13.33 4.00 9.53
C PRO A 68 -14.72 3.47 9.82
N ARG A 69 -15.17 2.54 8.98
CA ARG A 69 -16.42 1.82 9.12
C ARG A 69 -16.06 0.36 9.31
N PRO A 70 -16.35 -0.25 10.47
CA PRO A 70 -15.97 -1.64 10.74
C PRO A 70 -16.44 -2.63 9.67
N GLU A 71 -17.58 -2.36 9.05
CA GLU A 71 -18.12 -3.14 7.92
C GLU A 71 -17.24 -3.12 6.66
N LEU A 72 -16.38 -2.10 6.50
CA LEU A 72 -15.47 -1.93 5.36
C LEU A 72 -14.05 -2.47 5.62
N TYR A 73 -13.75 -3.02 6.80
CA TYR A 73 -12.43 -3.61 7.06
C TYR A 73 -12.12 -4.81 6.17
N SER A 74 -13.15 -5.54 5.75
CA SER A 74 -13.01 -6.62 4.76
C SER A 74 -12.50 -6.10 3.40
N ASP A 75 -12.92 -4.89 2.99
CA ASP A 75 -12.42 -4.22 1.79
C ASP A 75 -10.99 -3.72 2.01
N GLY A 76 -10.67 -3.16 3.19
CA GLY A 76 -9.30 -2.81 3.57
C GLY A 76 -8.32 -3.99 3.43
N ILE A 77 -8.70 -5.18 3.94
CA ILE A 77 -7.90 -6.40 3.79
C ILE A 77 -7.74 -6.78 2.30
N ARG A 78 -8.82 -6.67 1.52
CA ARG A 78 -8.79 -6.98 0.08
C ARG A 78 -7.85 -6.01 -0.67
N HIS A 79 -7.92 -4.72 -0.40
CA HIS A 79 -7.05 -3.71 -0.99
C HIS A 79 -5.59 -3.94 -0.59
N CYS A 80 -5.29 -4.22 0.68
CA CYS A 80 -3.93 -4.56 1.12
C CYS A 80 -3.40 -5.80 0.39
N ARG A 81 -4.21 -6.86 0.24
CA ARG A 81 -3.81 -8.07 -0.49
C ARG A 81 -3.55 -7.78 -1.97
N HIS A 82 -4.41 -6.99 -2.60
CA HIS A 82 -4.27 -6.64 -4.01
C HIS A 82 -3.01 -5.80 -4.26
N ALA A 83 -2.79 -4.75 -3.46
CA ALA A 83 -1.59 -3.92 -3.54
C ALA A 83 -0.30 -4.75 -3.36
N LYS A 84 -0.30 -5.70 -2.42
CA LYS A 84 0.84 -6.62 -2.23
C LYS A 84 1.13 -7.46 -3.47
N ALA A 85 0.11 -8.02 -4.12
CA ALA A 85 0.29 -8.84 -5.32
C ALA A 85 0.92 -8.00 -6.46
N VAL A 86 0.40 -6.79 -6.70
CA VAL A 86 0.97 -5.86 -7.67
C VAL A 86 2.42 -5.49 -7.33
N ILE A 87 2.73 -5.26 -6.04
CA ILE A 87 4.12 -5.01 -5.61
C ILE A 87 5.03 -6.20 -5.93
N GLU A 88 4.59 -7.43 -5.66
CA GLU A 88 5.38 -8.64 -5.93
C GLU A 88 5.63 -8.82 -7.43
N GLU A 89 4.62 -8.58 -8.27
CA GLU A 89 4.75 -8.60 -9.72
C GLU A 89 5.76 -7.56 -10.21
N ARG A 90 5.61 -6.29 -9.78
CA ARG A 90 6.55 -5.21 -10.15
C ARG A 90 7.97 -5.48 -9.67
N MET A 91 8.13 -6.03 -8.47
CA MET A 91 9.46 -6.40 -7.98
C MET A 91 10.10 -7.52 -8.81
N ALA A 92 9.31 -8.49 -9.29
CA ALA A 92 9.81 -9.58 -10.14
C ALA A 92 10.21 -9.07 -11.54
N GLU A 93 9.50 -8.09 -12.09
CA GLU A 93 9.84 -7.44 -13.37
C GLU A 93 11.09 -6.55 -13.29
N LEU A 94 11.41 -6.02 -12.12
CA LEU A 94 12.53 -5.09 -11.88
C LEU A 94 13.82 -5.79 -11.44
N ALA A 95 13.77 -7.10 -11.14
CA ALA A 95 14.89 -7.93 -10.70
C ALA A 95 15.67 -8.52 -11.89
#